data_AF-A0A7V3DVK8-F1
#
_entry.id   AF-A0A7V3DVK8-F1
#
_cell.length_a   1.000
_cell.length_b   1.000
_cell.length_c   1.000
_cell.angle_alpha   90.00
_cell.angle_beta   90.00
_cell.angle_gamma   90.00
#
_symmetry.space_group_name_H-M   'P 1'
#
loop_
_entity.id
_entity.type
_entity.pdbx_description
1 polymer ?
#
loop_
_entity_poly.entity_id
_entity_poly.type
_entity_poly.pdbx_seq_one_letter_code
_entity_poly.pdbx_strand_id
1 'polypeptide(L)' 'RLAREEGIFTGISAGANAWAAIEVARRPEFAGKRIVTIMCDTGERYLSTWLFEGMG' A
#
# COMPACT_ATOMS: atom_id res chain seq x y z
N ARG A 1 5.42 0.52 -6.33
CA ARG A 1 6.38 0.22 -5.23
C ARG A 1 5.92 -0.99 -4.44
N LEU A 2 4.78 -0.92 -3.72
CA LEU A 2 4.28 -2.02 -2.87
C LEU A 2 4.30 -3.43 -3.53
N ALA A 3 3.73 -3.59 -4.73
CA ALA A 3 3.77 -4.88 -5.43
C ALA A 3 5.17 -5.29 -5.94
N ARG A 4 5.98 -4.31 -6.38
CA ARG A 4 7.29 -4.55 -7.01
C ARG A 4 8.43 -4.75 -6.01
N GLU A 5 8.39 -4.03 -4.89
CA GLU A 5 9.44 -3.99 -3.87
C GLU A 5 9.11 -4.94 -2.70
N GLU A 6 7.85 -5.02 -2.29
CA GLU A 6 7.43 -5.80 -1.10
C GLU A 6 6.69 -7.09 -1.45
N GLY A 7 6.37 -7.33 -2.73
CA GLY A 7 5.58 -8.49 -3.17
C GLY A 7 4.11 -8.45 -2.73
N ILE A 8 3.63 -7.30 -2.24
CA ILE A 8 2.25 -7.14 -1.76
C ILE A 8 1.38 -6.61 -2.89
N PHE A 9 0.62 -7.50 -3.51
CA PHE A 9 -0.25 -7.19 -4.64
C PHE A 9 -1.67 -6.85 -4.18
N THR A 10 -1.99 -5.56 -4.11
CA THR A 10 -3.24 -5.05 -3.53
C THR A 10 -3.78 -3.85 -4.31
N GLY A 11 -5.04 -3.46 -4.07
CA GLY A 11 -5.68 -2.33 -4.71
C GLY A 11 -5.25 -0.94 -4.20
N ILE A 12 -5.92 0.08 -4.73
CA ILE A 12 -5.59 1.50 -4.53
C ILE A 12 -5.71 1.91 -3.05
N SER A 13 -6.82 1.54 -2.41
CA SER A 13 -7.11 1.92 -1.02
C SER A 13 -6.10 1.32 -0.04
N ALA A 14 -5.69 0.07 -0.27
CA ALA A 14 -4.65 -0.60 0.48
C ALA A 14 -3.27 0.04 0.27
N GLY A 15 -2.95 0.46 -0.96
CA GLY A 15 -1.76 1.27 -1.24
C GLY A 15 -1.75 2.60 -0.47
N ALA A 16 -2.89 3.29 -0.43
CA ALA A 16 -3.05 4.53 0.35
C ALA A 16 -2.89 4.27 1.87
N ASN A 17 -3.45 3.18 2.37
CA ASN A 17 -3.29 2.74 3.76
C ASN A 17 -1.82 2.47 4.13
N ALA A 18 -1.07 1.81 3.25
CA ALA A 18 0.37 1.57 3.44
C ALA A 18 1.17 2.88 3.44
N TRP A 19 0.87 3.79 2.50
CA TRP A 19 1.51 5.10 2.45
C TRP A 19 1.25 5.91 3.73
N ALA A 20 0.00 6.00 4.17
CA ALA A 20 -0.37 6.71 5.39
C ALA A 20 0.29 6.10 6.63
N ALA A 21 0.37 4.76 6.71
CA ALA A 21 1.05 4.08 7.80
C ALA A 21 2.54 4.41 7.88
N ILE A 22 3.22 4.52 6.72
CA ILE A 22 4.63 4.94 6.65
C ILE A 22 4.79 6.39 7.14
N GLU A 23 3.91 7.30 6.70
CA GLU A 23 3.96 8.70 7.16
C GLU A 23 3.67 8.85 8.65
N VAL A 24 2.79 8.02 9.23
CA VAL A 24 2.57 7.95 10.69
C VAL A 24 3.80 7.40 11.40
N ALA A 25 4.43 6.34 10.88
CA ALA A 25 5.61 5.73 11.48
C ALA A 25 6.83 6.68 11.53
N ARG A 26 6.90 7.68 10.64
CA ARG A 26 7.97 8.69 10.60
C ARG A 26 7.86 9.76 11.69
N ARG A 27 6.71 9.90 12.36
CA ARG A 27 6.54 10.96 13.36
C ARG A 27 7.28 10.60 14.66
N PRO A 28 7.93 11.56 15.34
CA PRO A 28 8.75 11.28 16.53
C PRO A 28 8.01 10.54 17.64
N GLU A 29 6.73 10.84 17.86
CA GLU A 29 5.88 10.22 18.89
C GLU A 29 5.58 8.73 18.64
N PHE A 30 5.88 8.23 17.44
CA PHE A 30 5.75 6.82 17.05
C PHE A 30 7.10 6.09 16.93
N ALA A 31 8.22 6.73 17.29
CA ALA A 31 9.52 6.08 17.33
C ALA A 31 9.50 4.82 18.22
N GLY A 32 9.97 3.69 17.67
CA GLY A 32 10.00 2.40 18.37
C GLY A 32 8.62 1.72 18.55
N LYS A 33 7.52 2.31 18.06
CA LYS A 33 6.18 1.72 18.13
C LYS A 33 5.89 0.87 16.89
N ARG A 34 4.97 -0.08 17.04
CA ARG A 34 4.45 -0.90 15.94
C ARG A 34 3.20 -0.25 15.34
N ILE A 35 3.26 0.07 14.05
CA ILE A 35 2.11 0.57 13.28
C ILE A 35 1.46 -0.62 12.54
N VAL A 36 0.13 -0.68 12.55
CA VAL A 36 -0.66 -1.71 11.87
C VAL A 36 -1.65 -1.03 10.93
N THR A 37 -1.82 -1.59 9.73
CA THR A 37 -2.75 -1.09 8.71
C THR A 37 -3.37 -2.26 7.94
N ILE A 38 -4.45 -2.00 7.17
CA ILE A 38 -5.25 -3.04 6.51
C ILE A 38 -5.05 -2.98 4.99
N MET A 39 -4.78 -4.14 4.39
CA MET A 39 -4.85 -4.35 2.94
C MET A 39 -6.23 -4.91 2.61
N CYS A 40 -7.09 -4.09 1.99
CA CYS A 40 -8.52 -4.35 1.88
C CYS A 40 -8.89 -5.44 0.87
N ASP A 41 -8.07 -5.63 -0.17
CA ASP A 41 -8.33 -6.54 -1.28
C ASP A 41 -7.03 -6.92 -2.01
N THR A 42 -7.13 -7.84 -2.97
CA THR A 42 -6.05 -8.20 -3.90
C THR A 42 -6.06 -7.26 -5.11
N GLY A 43 -4.87 -7.01 -5.67
CA GLY A 43 -4.70 -6.14 -6.84
C GLY A 43 -5.34 -6.67 -8.14
N GLU A 44 -5.66 -7.96 -8.20
CA GLU A 44 -6.16 -8.65 -9.41
C GLU A 44 -7.47 -8.04 -9.94
N ARG A 45 -8.30 -7.51 -9.03
CA ARG A 45 -9.59 -6.89 -9.34
C ARG A 45 -9.45 -5.58 -10.11
N TYR A 46 -8.26 -5.00 -10.13
CA TYR A 46 -7.99 -3.68 -10.71
C TYR A 46 -7.21 -3.77 -12.02
N LEU A 47 -6.88 -4.97 -12.51
CA LEU A 47 -6.12 -5.16 -13.76
C LEU A 47 -6.75 -4.51 -14.99
N SER A 48 -8.08 -4.33 -15.00
CA SER A 48 -8.82 -3.66 -16.07
C SER A 48 -9.05 -2.16 -15.84
N THR A 49 -8.47 -1.59 -14.78
CA THR A 49 -8.61 -0.18 -14.40
C THR A 49 -7.33 0.60 -14.70
N TRP A 50 -7.43 1.93 -14.67
CA TRP A 50 -6.28 2.84 -14.84
C TRP A 50 -5.11 2.58 -13.88
N LEU A 51 -5.35 1.88 -12.76
CA LEU A 51 -4.28 1.52 -11.82
C LEU A 51 -3.15 0.71 -12.48
N PHE A 52 -3.48 -0.06 -13.53
CA PHE A 52 -2.56 -0.89 -14.28
C PHE A 52 -2.35 -0.46 -15.74
N GLU A 53 -2.90 0.70 -16.14
CA GLU A 53 -2.61 1.28 -17.45
C GLU A 53 -1.12 1.62 -17.56
N GLY A 54 -0.47 1.16 -18.64
CA GLY A 54 0.96 1.35 -18.87
C GLY A 54 1.88 0.31 -18.20
N MET A 55 1.33 -0.77 -17.64
CA MET A 55 2.13 -1.93 -17.20
C MET A 55 2.46 -2.94 -18.32
N GLY A 56 2.41 -2.51 -19.58
CA GLY A 56 2.79 -3.27 -20.77
C GLY A 56 4.09 -2.79 -21.39
#